data_AF-A0A7C4AM42-F1
#
_entry.id   AF-A0A7C4AM42-F1
#
_cell.length_a   1.000
_cell.length_b   1.000
_cell.length_c   1.000
_cell.angle_alpha   90.00
_cell.angle_beta   90.00
_cell.angle_gamma   90.00
#
_symmetry.space_group_name_H-M   'P 1'
#
loop_
_entity.id
_entity.type
_entity.pdbx_description
1 polymer ?
#
loop_
_entity_poly.entity_id
_entity_poly.type
_entity_poly.pdbx_seq_one_letter_code
_entity_poly.pdbx_strand_id
1 'polypeptide(L)'
;MNFYTDNEDLQFVFATADLNDIIRSYEDDFKEQTCFDAAPDCVEDALDSYQRILRLAGDIAGQIIAPAAAAIDENPHTISNNTVVLSPPLQECLRALRQADLLGCTVSRRYGGLNLPCF
;
A
#
# COMPACT_ATOMS: atom_id res chain seq x y z
N MET A 1 9.48 2.02 -14.40
CA MET A 1 8.61 0.84 -14.47
C MET A 1 7.79 0.81 -13.20
N ASN A 2 6.48 0.72 -13.33
CA ASN A 2 5.53 0.71 -12.23
C ASN A 2 4.75 -0.59 -12.28
N PHE A 3 4.91 -1.44 -11.27
CA PHE A 3 4.37 -2.79 -11.30
C PHE A 3 2.84 -2.86 -11.19
N TYR A 4 2.16 -1.74 -10.95
CA TYR A 4 0.71 -1.64 -10.98
C TYR A 4 0.22 -1.16 -12.35
N THR A 5 0.67 0.01 -12.83
CA THR A 5 0.16 0.60 -14.08
C THR A 5 0.66 -0.14 -15.32
N ASP A 6 1.82 -0.79 -15.24
CA ASP A 6 2.40 -1.54 -16.37
C ASP A 6 1.90 -2.99 -16.40
N ASN A 7 0.95 -3.38 -15.52
CA ASN A 7 0.37 -4.71 -15.42
C ASN A 7 -1.10 -4.69 -15.87
N GLU A 8 -1.35 -5.13 -17.11
CA GLU A 8 -2.68 -5.12 -17.73
C GLU A 8 -3.71 -5.95 -16.94
N ASP A 9 -3.30 -7.06 -16.32
CA ASP A 9 -4.19 -7.90 -15.52
C ASP A 9 -4.68 -7.18 -14.26
N LEU A 10 -3.80 -6.47 -13.56
CA LEU A 10 -4.18 -5.68 -12.38
C LEU A 10 -5.10 -4.52 -12.75
N GLN A 11 -4.84 -3.86 -13.88
CA GLN A 11 -5.74 -2.82 -14.40
C GLN A 11 -7.11 -3.40 -14.77
N PHE A 12 -7.13 -4.56 -15.42
CA PHE A 12 -8.37 -5.24 -15.79
C PHE A 12 -9.19 -5.64 -14.56
N VAL A 13 -8.57 -6.25 -13.55
CA VAL A 13 -9.25 -6.63 -12.30
C VAL A 13 -9.83 -5.39 -11.61
N PHE A 14 -9.06 -4.31 -11.47
CA PHE A 14 -9.55 -3.09 -10.83
C PHE A 14 -10.70 -2.45 -11.60
N ALA A 15 -10.64 -2.44 -12.94
CA ALA A 15 -11.67 -1.84 -13.79
C ALA A 15 -12.97 -2.66 -13.87
N THR A 16 -12.90 -3.98 -13.63
CA THR A 16 -14.05 -4.89 -13.76
C THR A 16 -14.64 -5.32 -12.42
N ALA A 17 -13.96 -5.06 -11.31
CA ALA A 17 -14.49 -5.30 -9.98
C ALA A 17 -15.66 -4.34 -9.71
N ASP A 18 -16.85 -4.89 -9.44
CA ASP A 18 -17.99 -4.11 -8.96
C ASP A 18 -17.81 -3.79 -7.48
N LEU A 19 -17.07 -2.72 -7.20
CA LEU A 19 -16.71 -2.33 -5.84
C LEU A 19 -17.72 -1.39 -5.19
N ASN A 20 -18.72 -0.91 -5.92
CA ASN A 20 -19.58 0.19 -5.45
C ASN A 20 -20.30 -0.15 -4.14
N ASP A 21 -20.98 -1.29 -4.09
CA ASP A 21 -21.70 -1.72 -2.89
C ASP A 21 -20.75 -2.13 -1.76
N ILE A 22 -19.59 -2.70 -2.12
CA ILE A 22 -18.55 -3.09 -1.17
C ILE A 22 -17.98 -1.86 -0.47
N ILE A 23 -17.64 -0.81 -1.24
CA ILE A 23 -17.09 0.45 -0.73
C ILE A 23 -18.11 1.10 0.20
N ARG A 24 -19.38 1.21 -0.21
CA ARG A 24 -20.44 1.81 0.63
C ARG A 24 -20.57 1.08 1.97
N SER A 25 -20.61 -0.26 1.93
CA SER A 25 -20.70 -1.06 3.15
C SER A 25 -19.44 -0.98 4.01
N TYR A 26 -18.26 -0.92 3.40
CA TYR A 26 -16.98 -0.93 4.12
C TYR A 26 -16.68 0.43 4.76
N GLU A 27 -17.03 1.54 4.10
CA GLU A 27 -16.90 2.90 4.61
C GLU A 27 -18.09 3.33 5.51
N ASP A 28 -19.01 2.41 5.82
CA ASP A 28 -20.23 2.64 6.61
C ASP A 28 -21.00 3.87 6.15
N ASP A 29 -21.29 3.92 4.84
CA ASP A 29 -21.91 5.07 4.15
C ASP A 29 -21.14 6.40 4.36
N PHE A 30 -19.80 6.33 4.36
CA PHE A 30 -18.89 7.48 4.45
C PHE A 30 -19.02 8.31 5.74
N LYS A 31 -19.43 7.69 6.85
CA LYS A 31 -19.59 8.39 8.14
C LYS A 31 -18.31 9.02 8.67
N GLU A 32 -17.16 8.48 8.29
CA GLU A 32 -15.84 8.94 8.73
C GLU A 32 -15.32 10.17 7.99
N GLN A 33 -16.00 10.65 6.94
CA GLN A 33 -15.54 11.75 6.07
C GLN A 33 -15.21 13.06 6.82
N THR A 34 -15.85 13.32 7.96
CA THR A 34 -15.59 14.52 8.78
C THR A 34 -14.65 14.25 9.95
N CYS A 35 -14.29 12.99 10.18
CA CYS A 35 -13.44 12.56 11.28
C CYS A 35 -11.97 12.42 10.86
N PHE A 36 -11.70 12.09 9.60
CA PHE A 36 -10.34 11.88 9.08
C PHE A 36 -10.18 12.51 7.70
N ASP A 37 -9.09 13.24 7.49
CA ASP A 37 -8.80 13.92 6.21
C ASP A 37 -8.64 12.95 5.03
N ALA A 38 -8.29 11.69 5.30
CA ALA A 38 -8.10 10.62 4.31
C ALA A 38 -9.31 9.68 4.21
N ALA A 39 -10.44 10.00 4.86
CA ALA A 39 -11.67 9.24 4.69
C ALA A 39 -12.41 9.73 3.43
N PRO A 40 -12.83 8.83 2.55
CA PRO A 40 -13.56 9.21 1.34
C PRO A 40 -14.95 9.75 1.68
N ASP A 41 -15.46 10.64 0.84
CA ASP A 41 -16.82 11.21 0.97
C ASP A 41 -17.85 10.53 0.04
N CYS A 42 -17.36 9.86 -0.99
CA CYS A 42 -18.17 9.13 -1.97
C CYS A 42 -17.40 7.95 -2.57
N VAL A 43 -18.10 7.14 -3.37
CA VAL A 43 -17.52 5.94 -3.99
C VAL A 43 -16.41 6.32 -4.98
N GLU A 44 -16.62 7.40 -5.72
CA GLU A 44 -15.68 7.92 -6.70
C GLU A 44 -14.38 8.38 -6.04
N ASP A 45 -14.46 9.03 -4.89
CA ASP A 45 -13.28 9.47 -4.12
C ASP A 45 -12.52 8.28 -3.50
N ALA A 46 -13.25 7.27 -3.02
CA ALA A 46 -12.64 6.02 -2.56
C ALA A 46 -11.87 5.31 -3.68
N LEU A 47 -12.46 5.20 -4.87
CA LEU A 47 -11.82 4.58 -6.04
C LEU A 47 -10.58 5.36 -6.50
N ASP A 48 -10.64 6.69 -6.57
CA ASP A 48 -9.47 7.52 -6.91
C ASP A 48 -8.35 7.36 -5.86
N SER A 49 -8.72 7.33 -4.58
CA SER A 49 -7.79 7.07 -3.48
C SER A 49 -7.11 5.71 -3.60
N TYR A 50 -7.86 4.64 -3.88
CA TYR A 50 -7.29 3.31 -4.11
C TYR A 50 -6.35 3.31 -5.30
N GLN A 51 -6.72 3.95 -6.41
CA GLN A 51 -5.88 4.02 -7.60
C GLN A 51 -4.57 4.78 -7.35
N ARG A 52 -4.60 5.88 -6.58
CA ARG A 52 -3.40 6.62 -6.17
C ARG A 52 -2.48 5.78 -5.29
N ILE A 53 -3.04 5.06 -4.31
CA ILE A 53 -2.29 4.20 -3.40
C ILE A 53 -1.66 3.04 -4.17
N LEU A 54 -2.41 2.35 -5.03
CA LEU A 54 -1.91 1.25 -5.85
C LEU A 54 -0.82 1.70 -6.82
N ARG A 55 -0.97 2.90 -7.43
CA ARG A 55 0.08 3.48 -8.28
C ARG A 55 1.36 3.76 -7.49
N LEU A 56 1.26 4.33 -6.28
CA LEU A 56 2.43 4.56 -5.42
C LEU A 56 3.09 3.24 -5.00
N ALA A 57 2.29 2.24 -4.62
CA ALA A 57 2.79 0.91 -4.28
C ALA A 57 3.51 0.25 -5.46
N GLY A 58 2.94 0.33 -6.67
CA GLY A 58 3.56 -0.17 -7.90
C GLY A 58 4.87 0.54 -8.25
N ASP A 59 4.98 1.84 -7.94
CA ASP A 59 6.20 2.61 -8.17
C ASP A 59 7.31 2.21 -7.19
N ILE A 60 7.00 2.10 -5.90
CA ILE A 60 7.95 1.64 -4.87
C ILE A 60 8.39 0.19 -5.18
N ALA A 61 7.45 -0.68 -5.59
CA ALA A 61 7.76 -2.04 -5.97
C ALA A 61 8.73 -2.09 -7.15
N GLY A 62 8.46 -1.35 -8.23
CA GLY A 62 9.26 -1.40 -9.45
C GLY A 62 10.59 -0.65 -9.37
N GLN A 63 10.65 0.48 -8.66
CA GLN A 63 11.81 1.37 -8.64
C GLN A 63 12.72 1.18 -7.42
N ILE A 64 12.20 0.67 -6.30
CA ILE A 64 12.96 0.54 -5.05
C ILE A 64 13.14 -0.93 -4.68
N ILE A 65 12.06 -1.68 -4.56
CA ILE A 65 12.10 -3.06 -4.03
C ILE A 65 12.71 -4.02 -5.04
N ALA A 66 12.23 -4.02 -6.29
CA ALA A 66 12.71 -4.92 -7.33
C ALA A 66 14.23 -4.82 -7.59
N PRO A 67 14.84 -3.63 -7.78
CA PRO A 67 16.28 -3.54 -7.97
C PRO A 67 17.08 -3.87 -6.70
N ALA A 68 16.51 -3.69 -5.51
CA ALA A 68 17.16 -4.05 -4.25
C ALA A 68 17.18 -5.56 -3.98
N ALA A 69 16.32 -6.35 -4.65
CA ALA A 69 16.16 -7.78 -4.37
C ALA A 69 17.49 -8.57 -4.44
N ALA A 70 18.25 -8.42 -5.52
CA ALA A 70 19.54 -9.10 -5.66
C ALA A 70 20.54 -8.66 -4.58
N ALA A 71 20.57 -7.37 -4.24
CA ALA A 71 21.44 -6.85 -3.19
C ALA A 71 21.03 -7.38 -1.80
N ILE A 72 19.75 -7.61 -1.54
CA ILE A 72 19.26 -8.22 -0.29
C ILE A 72 19.76 -9.67 -0.18
N ASP A 73 19.70 -10.44 -1.27
CA ASP A 73 20.18 -11.83 -1.29
C ASP A 73 21.69 -11.93 -1.08
N GLU A 74 22.46 -11.00 -1.66
CA GLU A 74 23.92 -10.93 -1.50
C GLU A 74 24.35 -10.41 -0.12
N ASN A 75 23.49 -9.63 0.57
CA ASN A 75 23.75 -9.05 1.87
C ASN A 75 22.83 -9.67 2.93
N PRO A 76 23.19 -10.82 3.52
CA PRO A 76 22.35 -11.50 4.49
C PRO A 76 22.17 -10.66 5.77
N HIS A 77 21.09 -10.94 6.50
CA HIS A 77 20.89 -10.39 7.84
C HIS A 77 21.98 -10.88 8.78
N THR A 78 22.34 -10.04 9.75
CA THR A 78 23.35 -10.38 10.75
C THR A 78 22.71 -10.45 12.14
N ILE A 79 23.40 -11.10 13.07
CA ILE A 79 22.99 -11.12 14.47
C ILE A 79 24.00 -10.30 15.27
N SER A 80 23.50 -9.35 16.06
CA SER A 80 24.29 -8.55 16.99
C SER A 80 23.53 -8.42 18.31
N ASN A 81 24.20 -8.69 19.43
CA ASN A 81 23.60 -8.62 20.78
C ASN A 81 22.26 -9.37 20.89
N ASN A 82 22.23 -10.63 20.46
CA ASN A 82 21.01 -11.46 20.45
C ASN A 82 19.83 -10.89 19.65
N THR A 83 20.09 -9.91 18.77
CA THR A 83 19.09 -9.23 17.94
C THR A 83 19.45 -9.35 16.47
N VAL A 84 18.44 -9.52 15.62
CA VAL A 84 18.62 -9.55 14.15
C VAL A 84 18.78 -8.12 13.63
N VAL A 85 19.84 -7.88 12.87
CA VAL A 85 20.09 -6.64 12.14
C VAL A 85 19.79 -6.89 10.67
N LEU A 86 18.74 -6.23 10.17
CA LEU A 86 18.33 -6.32 8.78
C LEU A 86 19.40 -5.75 7.85
N SER A 87 19.46 -6.26 6.63
CA SER A 87 20.43 -5.78 5.65
C SER A 87 20.13 -4.32 5.26
N PRO A 88 21.15 -3.49 5.01
CA PRO A 88 20.94 -2.11 4.57
C PRO A 88 19.95 -1.94 3.41
N PRO A 89 19.99 -2.75 2.32
CA PRO A 89 19.03 -2.61 1.23
C PRO A 89 17.58 -2.92 1.65
N LEU A 90 17.36 -3.87 2.56
CA LEU A 90 16.03 -4.13 3.10
C LEU A 90 15.54 -2.98 3.98
N GLN A 91 16.43 -2.37 4.78
CA GLN A 91 16.07 -1.20 5.59
C GLN A 91 15.62 -0.01 4.73
N GLU A 92 16.23 0.19 3.56
CA GLU A 92 15.80 1.22 2.60
C GLU A 92 14.40 0.94 2.07
N CYS A 93 14.13 -0.31 1.66
CA CYS A 93 12.80 -0.74 1.20
C CYS A 93 11.73 -0.50 2.27
N LEU A 94 12.01 -0.90 3.52
CA LEU A 94 11.11 -0.68 4.65
C LEU A 94 10.89 0.81 4.94
N ARG A 95 11.92 1.65 4.76
CA ARG A 95 11.80 3.09 4.93
C ARG A 95 10.88 3.70 3.86
N ALA A 96 11.05 3.31 2.60
CA ALA A 96 10.20 3.77 1.51
C ALA A 96 8.73 3.38 1.73
N LEU A 97 8.46 2.12 2.11
CA LEU A 97 7.11 1.66 2.44
C LEU A 97 6.51 2.41 3.63
N ARG A 98 7.32 2.70 4.65
CA ARG A 98 6.88 3.45 5.83
C ARG A 98 6.55 4.90 5.49
N GLN A 99 7.37 5.58 4.67
CA GLN A 99 7.12 6.97 4.27
C GLN A 99 5.88 7.12 3.40
N ALA A 100 5.46 6.05 2.74
CA ALA A 100 4.25 5.98 1.94
C ALA A 100 3.02 5.44 2.72
N ASP A 101 3.14 5.24 4.04
CA ASP A 101 2.10 4.65 4.91
C ASP A 101 1.58 3.28 4.47
N LEU A 102 2.33 2.55 3.63
CA LEU A 102 1.93 1.28 3.06
C LEU A 102 2.05 0.10 4.03
N LEU A 103 2.86 0.23 5.10
CA LEU A 103 3.01 -0.83 6.10
C LEU A 103 1.74 -1.07 6.94
N GLY A 104 0.85 -0.07 7.01
CA GLY A 104 -0.41 -0.12 7.76
C GLY A 104 -1.63 0.09 6.87
N CYS A 105 -1.52 -0.21 5.57
CA CYS A 105 -2.53 0.20 4.59
C CYS A 105 -3.93 -0.39 4.86
N THR A 106 -4.03 -1.59 5.44
CA THR A 106 -5.31 -2.22 5.82
C THR A 106 -5.77 -1.91 7.24
N VAL A 107 -4.95 -1.19 8.01
CA VAL A 107 -5.29 -0.82 9.39
C VAL A 107 -6.30 0.32 9.37
N SER A 108 -7.27 0.30 10.28
CA SER A 108 -8.27 1.36 10.43
C SER A 108 -7.63 2.73 10.68
N ARG A 109 -8.24 3.78 10.11
CA ARG A 109 -7.83 5.19 10.27
C ARG A 109 -7.71 5.62 11.73
N ARG A 110 -8.52 5.04 12.63
CA ARG A 110 -8.46 5.29 14.08
C ARG A 110 -7.12 4.93 14.74
N TYR A 111 -6.32 4.09 14.09
CA TYR A 111 -4.96 3.71 14.53
C TYR A 111 -3.86 4.25 13.61
N GLY A 112 -4.19 5.18 12.71
CA GLY A 112 -3.25 5.78 11.77
C GLY A 112 -2.98 4.95 10.52
N GLY A 113 -3.84 3.99 10.16
CA GLY A 113 -3.78 3.30 8.87
C GLY A 113 -4.63 3.96 7.79
N LEU A 114 -4.63 3.37 6.59
CA LEU A 114 -5.36 3.89 5.42
C LEU A 114 -6.76 3.30 5.25
N ASN A 115 -7.10 2.26 6.03
CA ASN A 115 -8.36 1.52 5.93
C ASN A 115 -8.63 1.05 4.50
N LEU A 116 -7.63 0.48 3.82
CA LEU A 116 -7.84 -0.19 2.54
C LEU A 116 -8.60 -1.50 2.77
N PRO A 117 -9.58 -1.81 1.93
CA PRO A 117 -10.29 -3.07 2.03
C PRO A 117 -9.41 -4.24 1.56
N CYS A 118 -9.58 -5.39 2.20
CA CYS A 118 -8.96 -6.66 1.85
C CYS A 118 -10.08 -7.71 1.84
N PHE A 119 -10.44 -8.15 0.64
CA PHE A 119 -11.51 -9.13 0.38
C PHE A 119 -10.97 -10.33 -0.39
#